data_AF-A0ABD3N354-F1
#
_entry.id   AF-A0ABD3N354-F1
#
_cell.length_a   1.000
_cell.length_b   1.000
_cell.length_c   1.000
_cell.angle_alpha   90.00
_cell.angle_beta   90.00
_cell.angle_gamma   90.00
#
_symmetry.space_group_name_H-M   'P 1'
#
loop_
_entity.id
_entity.type
_entity.pdbx_description
1 polymer ?
#
loop_
_entity_poly.entity_id
_entity_poly.type
_entity_poly.pdbx_seq_one_letter_code
_entity_poly.pdbx_strand_id
1 'polypeptide(L)'
;MVNFLEYVASEERKRRVSYRGQERKQRKRKGKKSFVSGTVKMPIGSNVAITKSRVLKHLSKNNSVLHKHVKWLKELEEERRRLQEKKEAKEKEKVERKRSFMERDAEKHIAGKTNNDKSESPSAHRDTLNKDPMPAISASNASSTAAPSSENKTTKPAWCQSETTREASEMAAETNLLSFVEGLDFDQYTQDLELRALMGQLKERIKILERENKKDQTKLQTCFDSENAAQRAEAVNIGPVIDDNVPTDVEQNDEVDADDTESIAISVMSESTVSSIHSKKSIKALVSKAKERILETPTIEEEDEEREEEKEKAVPPPVLSTVTDDNGARMAEKRSINKLAFKNRNPAL
;
A
#
# COMPACT_ATOMS: atom_id res chain seq x y z
N MET A 1 11.34 31.65 -20.78
CA MET A 1 12.67 32.02 -21.33
C MET A 1 13.66 31.91 -20.19
N VAL A 2 14.58 30.94 -20.25
CA VAL A 2 15.55 30.73 -19.17
C VAL A 2 16.62 31.81 -19.26
N ASN A 3 16.93 32.43 -18.13
CA ASN A 3 17.76 33.61 -18.03
C ASN A 3 19.21 33.29 -18.46
N PHE A 4 19.71 33.96 -19.50
CA PHE A 4 21.01 33.66 -20.13
C PHE A 4 22.17 33.72 -19.13
N LEU A 5 22.09 34.59 -18.12
CA LEU A 5 23.08 34.67 -17.04
C LEU A 5 23.15 33.38 -16.19
N GLU A 6 22.03 32.69 -15.99
CA GLU A 6 21.99 31.49 -15.16
C GLU A 6 22.62 30.29 -15.89
N TYR A 7 22.49 30.26 -17.23
CA TYR A 7 23.17 29.28 -18.07
C TYR A 7 24.69 29.43 -18.04
N VAL A 8 25.19 30.67 -18.15
CA VAL A 8 26.63 30.98 -18.09
C VAL A 8 27.22 30.63 -16.72
N ALA A 9 26.52 30.96 -15.63
CA ALA A 9 26.96 30.63 -14.27
C ALA A 9 27.01 29.12 -13.99
N SER A 10 26.18 28.32 -14.66
CA SER A 10 26.15 26.87 -14.55
C SER A 10 27.29 26.19 -15.34
N GLU A 11 27.64 26.74 -16.51
CA GLU A 11 28.81 26.34 -17.32
C GLU A 11 30.13 26.56 -16.58
N GLU A 12 30.33 27.72 -15.95
CA GLU A 12 31.55 28.04 -15.21
C GLU A 12 31.77 27.14 -13.98
N ARG A 13 30.70 26.77 -13.27
CA ARG A 13 30.77 25.83 -12.15
C ARG A 13 31.22 24.44 -12.59
N LYS A 14 30.81 23.96 -13.76
CA LYS A 14 31.23 22.66 -14.30
C LYS A 14 32.72 22.65 -14.67
N ARG A 15 33.26 23.76 -15.18
CA ARG A 15 34.69 23.87 -15.52
C ARG A 15 35.61 23.85 -14.30
N ARG A 16 35.23 24.51 -13.18
CA ARG A 16 36.04 24.53 -11.95
C ARG A 16 36.16 23.15 -11.27
N VAL A 17 35.17 22.29 -11.39
CA VAL A 17 35.21 20.93 -10.81
C VAL A 17 36.15 19.99 -11.59
N SER A 18 36.29 20.19 -12.90
CA SER A 18 37.17 19.36 -13.75
C SER A 18 38.66 19.55 -13.44
N TYR A 19 39.10 20.78 -13.12
CA TYR A 19 40.52 21.09 -12.89
C TYR A 19 41.07 20.59 -11.54
N ARG A 20 40.22 20.46 -10.51
CA ARG A 20 40.68 20.04 -9.16
C ARG A 20 41.04 18.54 -9.06
N GLY A 21 40.71 17.74 -10.09
CA GLY A 21 40.96 16.31 -10.13
C GLY A 21 42.35 15.89 -10.66
N GLN A 22 43.10 16.79 -11.31
CA GLN A 22 44.35 16.42 -11.99
C GLN A 22 45.62 16.63 -11.16
N GLU A 23 45.61 17.44 -10.10
CA GLU A 23 46.84 17.74 -9.33
C GLU A 23 47.26 16.66 -8.31
N ARG A 24 46.42 15.64 -8.05
CA ARG A 24 46.72 14.60 -7.04
C ARG A 24 47.57 13.42 -7.53
N LYS A 25 48.00 13.39 -8.79
CA LYS A 25 48.73 12.23 -9.37
C LYS A 25 50.26 12.39 -9.50
N GLN A 26 50.86 13.48 -9.04
CA GLN A 26 52.28 13.78 -9.29
C GLN A 26 53.12 13.93 -8.00
N ARG A 27 53.01 12.99 -7.06
CA ARG A 27 53.97 12.89 -5.93
C ARG A 27 54.34 11.43 -5.62
N LYS A 28 55.16 10.82 -6.48
CA LYS A 28 56.02 9.69 -6.12
C LYS A 28 57.48 10.09 -6.37
N ARG A 29 58.15 10.63 -5.36
CA ARG A 29 59.60 10.86 -5.40
C ARG A 29 60.32 9.59 -4.99
N LYS A 30 61.29 9.21 -5.81
CA LYS A 30 62.28 8.16 -5.57
C LYS A 30 63.20 8.59 -4.42
N GLY A 31 63.12 7.90 -3.28
CA GLY A 31 64.08 8.00 -2.18
C GLY A 31 65.14 6.91 -2.30
N LYS A 32 66.40 7.29 -2.05
CA LYS A 32 67.61 6.47 -2.18
C LYS A 32 67.61 5.30 -1.17
N LYS A 33 68.15 4.15 -1.59
CA LYS A 33 68.35 2.96 -0.76
C LYS A 33 69.49 3.21 0.23
N SER A 34 69.20 3.15 1.53
CA SER A 34 70.21 2.99 2.59
C SER A 34 70.10 1.58 3.16
N PHE A 35 71.27 0.95 3.28
CA PHE A 35 71.64 -0.30 3.95
C PHE A 35 70.54 -1.30 4.33
N VAL A 36 70.64 -2.44 3.66
CA VAL A 36 69.94 -3.71 3.88
C VAL A 36 70.41 -4.31 5.21
N SER A 37 69.51 -4.40 6.18
CA SER A 37 69.52 -5.52 7.14
C SER A 37 68.54 -6.57 6.60
N GLY A 38 68.97 -7.84 6.62
CA GLY A 38 68.25 -8.95 5.99
C GLY A 38 66.78 -9.01 6.45
N THR A 39 65.87 -8.80 5.50
CA THR A 39 64.44 -8.91 5.73
C THR A 39 64.07 -10.37 5.98
N VAL A 40 63.73 -10.70 7.23
CA VAL A 40 63.06 -11.96 7.56
C VAL A 40 61.76 -12.03 6.76
N LYS A 41 61.60 -13.07 5.93
CA LYS A 41 60.53 -13.17 4.91
C LYS A 41 59.10 -13.09 5.46
N MET A 42 58.92 -13.36 6.76
CA MET A 42 57.62 -13.35 7.46
C MET A 42 57.88 -13.07 8.96
N PRO A 43 57.75 -11.82 9.46
CA PRO A 43 57.64 -11.63 10.89
C PRO A 43 56.32 -12.22 11.36
N ILE A 44 56.37 -13.20 12.25
CA ILE A 44 55.21 -13.76 12.91
C ILE A 44 54.46 -12.60 13.60
N GLY A 45 53.20 -12.39 13.22
CA GLY A 45 52.39 -11.25 13.67
C GLY A 45 52.17 -10.11 12.65
N SER A 46 52.70 -10.20 11.42
CA SER A 46 52.29 -9.27 10.36
C SER A 46 50.88 -9.60 9.89
N ASN A 47 49.89 -8.82 10.35
CA ASN A 47 48.56 -8.77 9.76
C ASN A 47 48.70 -8.52 8.26
N VAL A 48 48.47 -9.57 7.45
CA VAL A 48 48.37 -9.44 5.99
C VAL A 48 47.29 -8.41 5.74
N ALA A 49 47.68 -7.21 5.31
CA ALA A 49 46.73 -6.20 4.89
C ALA A 49 45.88 -6.83 3.79
N ILE A 50 44.62 -7.15 4.11
CA ILE A 50 43.68 -7.76 3.18
C ILE A 50 43.62 -6.82 1.98
N THR A 51 44.32 -7.16 0.90
CA THR A 51 44.31 -6.39 -0.32
C THR A 51 42.91 -6.53 -0.91
N LYS A 52 42.01 -5.60 -0.56
CA LYS A 52 40.62 -5.51 -1.02
C LYS A 52 40.47 -5.43 -2.56
N SER A 53 41.57 -5.45 -3.30
CA SER A 53 41.64 -5.19 -4.74
C SER A 53 41.22 -6.35 -5.64
N ARG A 54 41.13 -7.59 -5.14
CA ARG A 54 40.69 -8.73 -5.96
C ARG A 54 39.18 -9.00 -5.88
N VAL A 55 38.56 -8.83 -4.71
CA VAL A 55 37.12 -9.12 -4.53
C VAL A 55 36.22 -7.98 -5.07
N LEU A 56 36.68 -6.73 -5.02
CA LEU A 56 35.88 -5.57 -5.48
C LEU A 56 35.79 -5.44 -7.01
N LYS A 57 36.53 -6.23 -7.80
CA LYS A 57 36.45 -6.17 -9.27
C LYS A 57 35.23 -6.88 -9.85
N HIS A 58 34.59 -7.75 -9.08
CA HIS A 58 33.43 -8.53 -9.54
C HIS A 58 32.07 -7.99 -9.08
N LEU A 59 32.01 -7.00 -8.18
CA LEU A 59 30.75 -6.30 -7.89
C LEU A 59 30.46 -5.31 -9.03
N SER A 60 29.75 -5.80 -10.05
CA SER A 60 29.28 -4.95 -11.13
C SER A 60 28.44 -3.80 -10.54
N LYS A 61 28.77 -2.57 -10.95
CA LYS A 61 28.08 -1.35 -10.49
C LYS A 61 26.56 -1.39 -10.76
N ASN A 62 26.15 -2.26 -11.69
CA ASN A 62 24.76 -2.44 -12.13
C ASN A 62 23.93 -3.32 -11.18
N ASN A 63 24.57 -4.11 -10.29
CA ASN A 63 23.88 -4.94 -9.30
C ASN A 63 23.90 -4.35 -7.88
N SER A 64 24.51 -3.17 -7.70
CA SER A 64 24.48 -2.46 -6.43
C SER A 64 23.04 -2.10 -6.07
N VAL A 65 22.69 -2.28 -4.79
CA VAL A 65 21.40 -1.85 -4.22
C VAL A 65 21.13 -0.38 -4.55
N LEU A 66 22.15 0.48 -4.52
CA LEU A 66 22.03 1.89 -4.89
C LEU A 66 21.65 2.07 -6.37
N HIS A 67 22.18 1.25 -7.27
CA HIS A 67 21.83 1.31 -8.69
C HIS A 67 20.38 0.88 -8.92
N LYS A 68 19.92 -0.17 -8.22
CA LYS A 68 18.51 -0.60 -8.24
C LYS A 68 17.59 0.49 -7.70
N HIS A 69 17.96 1.16 -6.61
CA HIS A 69 17.20 2.27 -6.04
C HIS A 69 17.15 3.48 -6.98
N VAL A 70 18.29 3.88 -7.57
CA VAL A 70 18.32 4.98 -8.56
C VAL A 70 17.49 4.63 -9.79
N LYS A 71 17.53 3.37 -10.25
CA LYS A 71 16.68 2.90 -11.35
C LYS A 71 15.20 2.98 -10.97
N TRP A 72 14.84 2.51 -9.78
CA TRP A 72 13.47 2.58 -9.27
C TRP A 72 12.96 4.03 -9.16
N LEU A 73 13.79 4.96 -8.67
CA LEU A 73 13.42 6.37 -8.62
C LEU A 73 13.15 6.96 -10.01
N LYS A 74 13.95 6.59 -11.02
CA LYS A 74 13.72 7.01 -12.41
C LYS A 74 12.44 6.42 -12.99
N GLU A 75 12.18 5.13 -12.73
CA GLU A 75 10.93 4.47 -13.14
C GLU A 75 9.72 5.15 -12.47
N LEU A 76 9.83 5.55 -11.20
CA LEU A 76 8.77 6.24 -10.47
C LEU A 76 8.52 7.65 -11.01
N GLU A 77 9.58 8.40 -11.33
CA GLU A 77 9.48 9.72 -11.96
C GLU A 77 8.85 9.61 -13.37
N GLU A 78 9.23 8.59 -14.14
CA GLU A 78 8.65 8.30 -15.43
C GLU A 78 7.18 7.89 -15.36
N GLU A 79 6.79 7.08 -14.36
CA GLU A 79 5.41 6.71 -14.12
C GLU A 79 4.56 7.93 -13.72
N ARG A 80 5.08 8.80 -12.85
CA ARG A 80 4.42 10.06 -12.48
C ARG A 80 4.19 10.93 -13.71
N ARG A 81 5.20 11.11 -14.56
CA ARG A 81 5.11 11.86 -15.82
C ARG A 81 4.08 11.24 -16.76
N ARG A 82 4.06 9.91 -16.91
CA ARG A 82 3.09 9.19 -17.76
C ARG A 82 1.65 9.37 -17.27
N LEU A 83 1.43 9.38 -15.96
CA LEU A 83 0.10 9.62 -15.38
C LEU A 83 -0.35 11.06 -15.59
N GLN A 84 0.57 12.02 -15.47
CA GLN A 84 0.29 13.43 -15.73
C GLN A 84 -0.07 13.68 -17.20
N GLU A 85 0.70 13.15 -18.14
CA GLU A 85 0.42 13.25 -19.57
C GLU A 85 -0.94 12.65 -19.94
N LYS A 86 -1.32 11.51 -19.35
CA LYS A 86 -2.66 10.92 -19.53
C LYS A 86 -3.79 11.80 -18.98
N LYS A 87 -3.57 12.52 -17.89
CA LYS A 87 -4.56 13.45 -17.34
C LYS A 87 -4.71 14.66 -18.26
N GLU A 88 -3.61 15.26 -18.69
CA GLU A 88 -3.59 16.40 -19.61
C GLU A 88 -4.21 16.04 -20.96
N ALA A 89 -3.96 14.84 -21.50
CA ALA A 89 -4.58 14.37 -22.75
C ALA A 89 -6.10 14.24 -22.62
N LYS A 90 -6.59 13.67 -21.52
CA LYS A 90 -8.04 13.56 -21.25
C LYS A 90 -8.70 14.93 -21.05
N GLU A 91 -7.98 15.88 -20.45
CA GLU A 91 -8.48 17.23 -20.28
C GLU A 91 -8.55 17.97 -21.63
N LYS A 92 -7.51 17.86 -22.46
CA LYS A 92 -7.51 18.38 -23.83
C LYS A 92 -8.65 17.80 -24.66
N GLU A 93 -8.88 16.49 -24.61
CA GLU A 93 -10.00 15.84 -25.30
C GLU A 93 -11.36 16.36 -24.82
N LYS A 94 -11.53 16.57 -23.50
CA LYS A 94 -12.76 17.17 -22.96
C LYS A 94 -12.96 18.60 -23.43
N VAL A 95 -11.89 19.40 -23.43
CA VAL A 95 -11.93 20.80 -23.89
C VAL A 95 -12.26 20.84 -25.38
N GLU A 96 -11.63 19.99 -26.19
CA GLU A 96 -11.88 19.90 -27.63
C GLU A 96 -13.32 19.44 -27.92
N ARG A 97 -13.82 18.44 -27.18
CA ARG A 97 -15.22 18.00 -27.29
C ARG A 97 -16.21 19.10 -26.93
N LYS A 98 -15.93 19.89 -25.89
CA LYS A 98 -16.75 21.07 -25.53
C LYS A 98 -16.68 22.13 -26.63
N ARG A 99 -15.48 22.41 -27.16
CA ARG A 99 -15.27 23.37 -28.24
C ARG A 99 -16.03 22.99 -29.50
N SER A 100 -15.92 21.74 -29.95
CA SER A 100 -16.67 21.23 -31.11
C SER A 100 -18.18 21.22 -30.89
N PHE A 101 -18.63 21.04 -29.64
CA PHE A 101 -20.05 21.16 -29.31
C PHE A 101 -20.54 22.62 -29.46
N MET A 102 -19.80 23.58 -28.88
CA MET A 102 -20.12 25.00 -29.01
C MET A 102 -20.06 25.50 -30.45
N GLU A 103 -19.08 25.04 -31.23
CA GLU A 103 -18.94 25.38 -32.65
C GLU A 103 -20.12 24.89 -33.47
N ARG A 104 -20.55 23.64 -33.27
CA ARG A 104 -21.74 23.08 -33.94
C ARG A 104 -23.02 23.82 -33.56
N ASP A 105 -23.13 24.27 -32.32
CA ASP A 105 -24.30 25.01 -31.86
C ASP A 105 -24.33 26.43 -32.47
N ALA A 106 -23.19 27.11 -32.47
CA ALA A 106 -23.02 28.41 -33.14
C ALA A 106 -23.33 28.32 -34.64
N GLU A 107 -22.88 27.27 -35.33
CA GLU A 107 -23.17 27.04 -36.75
C GLU A 107 -24.67 26.90 -37.03
N LYS A 108 -25.40 26.16 -36.17
CA LYS A 108 -26.87 26.05 -36.28
C LYS A 108 -27.56 27.39 -36.08
N HIS A 109 -27.09 28.21 -35.15
CA HIS A 109 -27.66 29.55 -34.93
C HIS A 109 -27.42 30.48 -36.12
N ILE A 110 -26.25 30.41 -36.77
CA ILE A 110 -25.95 31.20 -37.97
C ILE A 110 -26.81 30.73 -39.15
N ALA A 111 -26.91 29.41 -39.39
CA ALA A 111 -27.71 28.84 -40.48
C ALA A 111 -29.22 29.11 -40.33
N GLY A 112 -29.73 29.14 -39.08
CA GLY A 112 -31.13 29.50 -38.79
C GLY A 112 -31.43 30.97 -39.10
N LYS A 113 -30.45 31.87 -38.93
CA LYS A 113 -30.62 33.30 -39.18
C LYS A 113 -30.62 33.64 -40.67
N THR A 114 -29.75 32.98 -41.46
CA THR A 114 -29.70 33.20 -42.93
C THR A 114 -30.92 32.69 -43.69
N ASN A 115 -31.69 31.77 -43.11
CA ASN A 115 -32.92 31.27 -43.72
C ASN A 115 -34.16 32.12 -43.38
N ASN A 116 -34.10 32.94 -42.32
CA ASN A 116 -35.22 33.79 -41.92
C ASN A 116 -35.21 35.16 -42.64
N ASP A 117 -34.04 35.64 -43.08
CA ASP A 117 -33.91 36.89 -43.85
C ASP A 117 -34.32 36.78 -45.34
N LYS A 118 -34.87 35.62 -45.77
CA LYS A 118 -35.45 35.44 -47.12
C LYS A 118 -36.98 35.40 -47.14
N SER A 119 -37.65 35.66 -46.02
CA SER A 119 -39.11 35.79 -45.96
C SER A 119 -39.53 37.06 -45.22
N GLU A 120 -39.19 38.22 -45.78
CA GLU A 120 -39.94 39.45 -45.49
C GLU A 120 -41.27 39.42 -46.24
N SER A 121 -42.36 39.22 -45.49
CA SER A 121 -43.67 39.76 -45.85
C SER A 121 -44.29 40.33 -44.56
N PRO A 122 -44.36 41.66 -44.39
CA PRO A 122 -44.92 42.27 -43.20
C PRO A 122 -46.45 42.34 -43.33
N SER A 123 -47.16 41.37 -42.77
CA SER A 123 -48.61 41.48 -42.57
C SER A 123 -48.90 41.89 -41.14
N ALA A 124 -49.27 43.16 -40.99
CA ALA A 124 -49.88 43.70 -39.79
C ALA A 124 -51.14 42.92 -39.42
N HIS A 125 -51.28 42.53 -38.15
CA HIS A 125 -52.59 42.38 -37.54
C HIS A 125 -52.53 42.85 -36.09
N ARG A 126 -52.99 44.08 -35.90
CA ARG A 126 -53.54 44.61 -34.66
C ARG A 126 -54.78 43.76 -34.33
N ASP A 127 -54.93 43.29 -33.10
CA ASP A 127 -56.29 43.22 -32.54
C ASP A 127 -56.28 43.33 -31.02
N THR A 128 -56.91 44.42 -30.60
CA THR A 128 -57.42 44.76 -29.29
C THR A 128 -58.65 43.92 -28.96
N LEU A 129 -58.80 43.38 -27.74
CA LEU A 129 -60.08 43.43 -27.00
C LEU A 129 -60.01 42.92 -25.54
N ASN A 130 -60.52 43.78 -24.66
CA ASN A 130 -61.31 43.54 -23.44
C ASN A 130 -60.72 43.11 -22.08
N LYS A 131 -60.79 44.10 -21.18
CA LYS A 131 -61.15 44.02 -19.74
C LYS A 131 -62.49 43.26 -19.58
N ASP A 132 -62.72 42.46 -18.54
CA ASP A 132 -63.15 42.94 -17.21
C ASP A 132 -62.95 41.89 -16.07
N PRO A 133 -62.99 42.32 -14.78
CA PRO A 133 -62.70 41.51 -13.59
C PRO A 133 -63.97 41.08 -12.81
N MET A 134 -63.93 39.99 -12.02
CA MET A 134 -64.72 39.75 -10.77
C MET A 134 -64.47 38.34 -10.16
N PRO A 135 -64.89 38.05 -8.90
CA PRO A 135 -63.99 37.55 -7.85
C PRO A 135 -64.48 36.28 -7.11
N ALA A 136 -63.66 35.87 -6.13
CA ALA A 136 -63.99 35.22 -4.86
C ALA A 136 -64.76 33.88 -4.86
N ILE A 137 -64.03 32.83 -4.46
CA ILE A 137 -64.58 31.78 -3.59
C ILE A 137 -63.59 31.54 -2.46
N SER A 138 -63.96 32.01 -1.27
CA SER A 138 -63.36 31.61 0.00
C SER A 138 -63.96 30.29 0.46
N ALA A 139 -63.13 29.33 0.87
CA ALA A 139 -63.48 28.35 1.89
C ALA A 139 -62.21 27.83 2.57
N SER A 140 -61.93 28.49 3.70
CA SER A 140 -61.28 28.00 4.92
C SER A 140 -60.82 26.53 4.98
N ASN A 141 -59.55 26.33 5.37
CA ASN A 141 -59.27 25.67 6.65
C ASN A 141 -57.90 26.08 7.18
N ALA A 142 -57.91 26.66 8.38
CA ALA A 142 -56.75 27.01 9.17
C ALA A 142 -56.29 25.78 9.99
N SER A 143 -54.98 25.55 10.09
CA SER A 143 -54.31 25.46 11.40
C SER A 143 -52.79 25.38 11.24
N SER A 144 -52.14 26.20 12.05
CA SER A 144 -50.72 26.48 12.25
C SER A 144 -49.83 25.29 12.60
N THR A 145 -48.56 25.27 12.14
CA THR A 145 -47.34 25.32 12.99
C THR A 145 -46.03 25.21 12.18
N ALA A 146 -45.16 26.23 12.33
CA ALA A 146 -43.69 26.24 12.27
C ALA A 146 -42.91 25.41 11.22
N ALA A 147 -42.43 26.08 10.16
CA ALA A 147 -41.04 26.01 9.62
C ALA A 147 -40.95 26.82 8.30
N PRO A 148 -39.83 27.50 7.98
CA PRO A 148 -39.63 28.11 6.66
C PRO A 148 -39.16 27.00 5.70
N SER A 149 -40.07 26.13 5.27
CA SER A 149 -39.80 25.21 4.17
C SER A 149 -40.22 25.89 2.86
N SER A 150 -39.25 26.02 1.97
CA SER A 150 -39.39 26.53 0.61
C SER A 150 -40.67 26.03 -0.05
N GLU A 151 -41.48 26.99 -0.49
CA GLU A 151 -42.74 26.82 -1.18
C GLU A 151 -42.59 25.94 -2.43
N ASN A 152 -42.79 24.63 -2.29
CA ASN A 152 -43.09 23.77 -3.43
C ASN A 152 -44.57 23.92 -3.78
N LYS A 153 -44.98 25.15 -4.17
CA LYS A 153 -46.18 25.33 -4.99
C LYS A 153 -45.88 24.59 -6.28
N THR A 154 -46.77 23.71 -6.71
CA THR A 154 -46.67 23.00 -7.99
C THR A 154 -46.68 24.01 -9.13
N THR A 155 -45.52 24.57 -9.44
CA THR A 155 -45.33 25.49 -10.55
C THR A 155 -45.68 24.70 -11.79
N LYS A 156 -46.65 25.22 -12.54
CA LYS A 156 -47.00 24.68 -13.85
C LYS A 156 -45.70 24.49 -14.63
N PRO A 157 -45.53 23.38 -15.35
CA PRO A 157 -44.27 23.10 -16.03
C PRO A 157 -43.94 24.26 -16.98
N ALA A 158 -42.64 24.54 -17.19
CA ALA A 158 -42.16 25.78 -17.80
C ALA A 158 -42.81 26.15 -19.15
N TRP A 159 -43.31 25.16 -19.90
CA TRP A 159 -44.03 25.34 -21.17
C TRP A 159 -45.47 25.86 -21.02
N CYS A 160 -46.04 25.83 -19.82
CA CYS A 160 -47.36 26.40 -19.49
C CYS A 160 -47.28 27.80 -18.88
N GLN A 161 -46.07 28.34 -18.67
CA GLN A 161 -45.87 29.65 -18.05
C GLN A 161 -45.81 30.74 -19.13
N SER A 162 -46.41 31.90 -18.87
CA SER A 162 -46.24 33.06 -19.75
C SER A 162 -44.81 33.60 -19.62
N GLU A 163 -44.31 34.22 -20.67
CA GLU A 163 -42.93 34.74 -20.75
C GLU A 163 -42.56 35.60 -19.54
N THR A 164 -43.44 36.50 -19.11
CA THR A 164 -43.22 37.36 -17.93
C THR A 164 -43.11 36.57 -16.63
N THR A 165 -43.89 35.50 -16.47
CA THR A 165 -43.80 34.63 -15.28
C THR A 165 -42.54 33.77 -15.29
N ARG A 166 -42.10 33.34 -16.49
CA ARG A 166 -40.85 32.63 -16.68
C ARG A 166 -39.66 33.52 -16.32
N GLU A 167 -39.59 34.73 -16.86
CA GLU A 167 -38.54 35.71 -16.57
C GLU A 167 -38.46 36.07 -15.08
N ALA A 168 -39.61 36.26 -14.41
CA ALA A 168 -39.64 36.52 -12.98
C ALA A 168 -39.11 35.33 -12.16
N SER A 169 -39.40 34.10 -12.58
CA SER A 169 -38.87 32.90 -11.92
C SER A 169 -37.37 32.71 -12.15
N GLU A 170 -36.87 33.08 -13.34
CA GLU A 170 -35.45 33.06 -13.67
C GLU A 170 -34.69 34.11 -12.84
N MET A 171 -35.19 35.34 -12.73
CA MET A 171 -34.59 36.37 -11.87
C MET A 171 -34.63 35.99 -10.38
N ALA A 172 -35.68 35.32 -9.91
CA ALA A 172 -35.74 34.79 -8.55
C ALA A 172 -34.70 33.68 -8.31
N ALA A 173 -34.44 32.83 -9.31
CA ALA A 173 -33.40 31.81 -9.24
C ALA A 173 -31.98 32.43 -9.28
N GLU A 174 -31.78 33.46 -10.12
CA GLU A 174 -30.51 34.19 -10.23
C GLU A 174 -30.16 34.92 -8.94
N THR A 175 -31.13 35.63 -8.35
CA THR A 175 -30.94 36.31 -7.06
C THR A 175 -30.65 35.32 -5.92
N ASN A 176 -31.30 34.16 -5.91
CA ASN A 176 -30.99 33.09 -4.97
C ASN A 176 -29.54 32.59 -5.17
N LEU A 177 -29.13 32.35 -6.41
CA LEU A 177 -27.76 31.90 -6.71
C LEU A 177 -26.71 32.95 -6.32
N LEU A 178 -26.97 34.23 -6.58
CA LEU A 178 -26.09 35.33 -6.16
C LEU A 178 -25.99 35.39 -4.63
N SER A 179 -27.11 35.31 -3.93
CA SER A 179 -27.12 35.32 -2.46
C SER A 179 -26.39 34.11 -1.84
N PHE A 180 -26.46 32.94 -2.49
CA PHE A 180 -25.69 31.77 -2.10
C PHE A 180 -24.18 31.98 -2.29
N VAL A 181 -23.77 32.53 -3.44
CA VAL A 181 -22.36 32.81 -3.72
C VAL A 181 -21.79 33.86 -2.76
N GLU A 182 -22.59 34.88 -2.42
CA GLU A 182 -22.21 35.90 -1.43
C GLU A 182 -22.13 35.32 0.00
N GLY A 183 -22.96 34.33 0.33
CA GLY A 183 -22.92 33.62 1.60
C GLY A 183 -21.89 32.49 1.68
N LEU A 184 -21.17 32.18 0.60
CA LEU A 184 -20.23 31.07 0.57
C LEU A 184 -18.87 31.48 1.13
N ASP A 185 -18.63 31.15 2.40
CA ASP A 185 -17.34 31.36 3.05
C ASP A 185 -16.34 30.24 2.68
N PHE A 186 -15.55 30.48 1.64
CA PHE A 186 -14.51 29.57 1.17
C PHE A 186 -13.40 29.36 2.21
N ASP A 187 -13.13 30.35 3.05
CA ASP A 187 -12.05 30.27 4.03
C ASP A 187 -12.44 29.34 5.17
N GLN A 188 -13.69 29.41 5.63
CA GLN A 188 -14.23 28.45 6.59
C GLN A 188 -14.17 27.01 6.05
N TYR A 189 -14.66 26.79 4.81
CA TYR A 189 -14.61 25.46 4.19
C TYR A 189 -13.18 24.94 4.05
N THR A 190 -12.24 25.81 3.70
CA THR A 190 -10.82 25.43 3.57
C THR A 190 -10.23 25.06 4.92
N GLN A 191 -10.50 25.85 5.97
CA GLN A 191 -10.07 25.55 7.35
C GLN A 191 -10.62 24.20 7.84
N ASP A 192 -11.90 23.91 7.58
CA ASP A 192 -12.51 22.62 7.94
C ASP A 192 -11.86 21.44 7.23
N LEU A 193 -11.44 21.65 5.98
CA LEU A 193 -10.75 20.63 5.18
C LEU A 193 -9.33 20.37 5.70
N GLU A 194 -8.61 21.42 6.08
CA GLU A 194 -7.31 21.33 6.74
C GLU A 194 -7.41 20.63 8.10
N LEU A 195 -8.40 21.00 8.92
CA LEU A 195 -8.67 20.37 10.21
C LEU A 195 -8.96 18.87 10.04
N ARG A 196 -9.77 18.50 9.04
CA ARG A 196 -10.06 17.10 8.72
C ARG A 196 -8.81 16.33 8.30
N ALA A 197 -7.92 16.96 7.53
CA ALA A 197 -6.65 16.36 7.13
C ALA A 197 -5.72 16.15 8.35
N LEU A 198 -5.59 17.15 9.22
CA LEU A 198 -4.81 17.07 10.46
C LEU A 198 -5.36 16.01 11.42
N MET A 199 -6.68 15.94 11.58
CA MET A 199 -7.35 14.90 12.37
C MET A 199 -7.05 13.50 11.81
N GLY A 200 -6.99 13.37 10.48
CA GLY A 200 -6.55 12.14 9.81
C GLY A 200 -5.13 11.74 10.17
N GLN A 201 -4.19 12.69 10.13
CA GLN A 201 -2.78 12.46 10.52
C GLN A 201 -2.66 12.11 12.00
N LEU A 202 -3.40 12.77 12.89
CA LEU A 202 -3.40 12.50 14.32
C LEU A 202 -3.91 11.07 14.60
N LYS A 203 -4.99 10.65 13.95
CA LYS A 203 -5.53 9.29 14.06
C LYS A 203 -4.51 8.23 13.58
N GLU A 204 -3.83 8.48 12.47
CA GLU A 204 -2.75 7.60 11.97
C GLU A 204 -1.63 7.49 13.01
N ARG A 205 -1.21 8.62 13.60
CA ARG A 205 -0.16 8.66 14.62
C ARG A 205 -0.58 7.92 15.89
N ILE A 206 -1.81 8.09 16.35
CA ILE A 206 -2.37 7.36 17.50
C ILE A 206 -2.33 5.86 17.21
N LYS A 207 -2.79 5.42 16.04
CA LYS A 207 -2.76 4.00 15.65
C LYS A 207 -1.35 3.41 15.59
N ILE A 208 -0.36 4.20 15.18
CA ILE A 208 1.05 3.80 15.21
C ILE A 208 1.51 3.62 16.66
N LEU A 209 1.27 4.62 17.52
CA LEU A 209 1.65 4.58 18.93
C LEU A 209 0.97 3.42 19.67
N GLU A 210 -0.30 3.15 19.41
CA GLU A 210 -1.01 1.99 19.99
C GLU A 210 -0.38 0.66 19.59
N ARG A 211 0.09 0.55 18.34
CA ARG A 211 0.79 -0.65 17.87
C ARG A 211 2.17 -0.79 18.51
N GLU A 212 2.90 0.31 18.65
CA GLU A 212 4.20 0.34 19.34
C GLU A 212 4.02 -0.03 20.82
N ASN A 213 3.05 0.57 21.50
CA ASN A 213 2.71 0.27 22.89
C ASN A 213 2.37 -1.21 23.09
N LYS A 214 1.57 -1.81 22.21
CA LYS A 214 1.29 -3.27 22.25
C LYS A 214 2.56 -4.10 22.08
N LYS A 215 3.45 -3.72 21.16
CA LYS A 215 4.73 -4.42 20.98
C LYS A 215 5.61 -4.31 22.22
N ASP A 216 5.69 -3.13 22.82
CA ASP A 216 6.51 -2.92 24.01
C ASP A 216 5.91 -3.63 25.23
N GLN A 217 4.59 -3.67 25.36
CA GLN A 217 3.91 -4.49 26.37
C GLN A 217 4.23 -5.99 26.18
N THR A 218 4.20 -6.50 24.95
CA THR A 218 4.59 -7.91 24.71
C THR A 218 6.06 -8.17 25.01
N LYS A 219 6.97 -7.23 24.70
CA LYS A 219 8.40 -7.38 25.04
C LYS A 219 8.61 -7.39 26.55
N LEU A 220 7.96 -6.48 27.27
CA LEU A 220 8.02 -6.44 28.74
C LEU A 220 7.49 -7.73 29.35
N GLN A 221 6.37 -8.25 28.84
CA GLN A 221 5.85 -9.53 29.27
C GLN A 221 6.86 -10.66 29.03
N THR A 222 7.46 -10.73 27.84
CA THR A 222 8.48 -11.76 27.57
C THR A 222 9.71 -11.64 28.44
N CYS A 223 10.16 -10.42 28.76
CA CYS A 223 11.28 -10.22 29.68
C CYS A 223 10.91 -10.69 31.09
N PHE A 224 9.73 -10.31 31.57
CA PHE A 224 9.23 -10.71 32.89
C PHE A 224 9.07 -12.23 33.00
N ASP A 225 8.50 -12.87 31.98
CA ASP A 225 8.34 -14.33 31.93
C ASP A 225 9.71 -15.03 31.90
N SER A 226 10.67 -14.49 31.15
CA SER A 226 12.04 -15.03 31.10
C SER A 226 12.79 -14.88 32.42
N GLU A 227 12.60 -13.77 33.13
CA GLU A 227 13.20 -13.52 34.45
C GLU A 227 12.59 -14.45 35.50
N ASN A 228 11.27 -14.61 35.52
CA ASN A 228 10.58 -15.54 36.41
C ASN A 228 10.96 -17.00 36.12
N ALA A 229 11.13 -17.37 34.85
CA ALA A 229 11.63 -18.69 34.47
C ALA A 229 13.09 -18.91 34.93
N ALA A 230 13.95 -17.91 34.81
CA ALA A 230 15.33 -17.97 35.31
C ALA A 230 15.38 -18.09 36.84
N GLN A 231 14.56 -17.33 37.58
CA GLN A 231 14.46 -17.45 39.04
C GLN A 231 13.97 -18.83 39.48
N ARG A 232 13.01 -19.42 38.77
CA ARG A 232 12.57 -20.81 39.02
C ARG A 232 13.69 -21.81 38.74
N ALA A 233 14.44 -21.65 37.66
CA ALA A 233 15.57 -22.51 37.35
C ALA A 233 16.69 -22.41 38.39
N GLU A 234 16.99 -21.22 38.90
CA GLU A 234 17.95 -21.04 40.01
C GLU A 234 17.45 -21.66 41.33
N ALA A 235 16.16 -21.54 41.65
CA ALA A 235 15.59 -22.14 42.85
C ALA A 235 15.67 -23.68 42.84
N VAL A 236 15.53 -24.31 41.67
CA VAL A 236 15.68 -25.76 41.51
C VAL A 236 17.15 -26.20 41.62
N ASN A 237 18.12 -25.32 41.35
CA ASN A 237 19.55 -25.66 41.35
C ASN A 237 20.26 -25.47 42.72
N ILE A 238 19.55 -24.95 43.75
CA ILE A 238 20.12 -24.66 45.08
C ILE A 238 19.44 -25.46 46.21
N GLY A 239 18.37 -26.21 45.95
CA GLY A 239 17.70 -27.04 46.97
C GLY A 239 18.29 -28.46 47.06
N PRO A 240 18.68 -28.96 48.25
CA PRO A 240 18.84 -30.40 48.42
C PRO A 240 17.49 -31.07 48.19
N VAL A 241 17.51 -32.22 47.52
CA VAL A 241 16.36 -33.11 47.31
C VAL A 241 15.74 -33.41 48.69
N ILE A 242 14.66 -32.70 49.02
CA ILE A 242 13.74 -33.09 50.07
C ILE A 242 12.46 -33.45 49.34
N ASP A 243 12.38 -34.75 49.06
CA ASP A 243 11.18 -35.46 48.68
C ASP A 243 10.25 -35.42 49.90
N ASP A 244 9.28 -34.50 49.91
CA ASP A 244 8.02 -34.66 50.62
C ASP A 244 7.15 -33.41 50.44
N ASN A 245 5.98 -33.64 49.84
CA ASN A 245 4.68 -32.99 50.11
C ASN A 245 3.97 -32.52 48.82
N VAL A 246 3.29 -33.46 48.18
CA VAL A 246 2.21 -33.20 47.20
C VAL A 246 0.88 -33.33 47.93
N PRO A 247 0.11 -32.24 48.13
CA PRO A 247 -1.30 -32.34 48.49
C PRO A 247 -2.14 -32.68 47.26
N THR A 248 -2.68 -33.89 47.28
CA THR A 248 -3.79 -34.41 46.48
C THR A 248 -5.05 -33.58 46.67
N ASP A 249 -5.53 -32.92 45.61
CA ASP A 249 -6.97 -32.85 45.26
C ASP A 249 -7.18 -32.03 43.98
N VAL A 250 -7.11 -32.66 42.79
CA VAL A 250 -7.85 -32.23 41.60
C VAL A 250 -8.21 -33.46 40.77
N GLU A 251 -9.49 -33.52 40.46
CA GLU A 251 -10.27 -34.55 39.77
C GLU A 251 -9.57 -35.29 38.61
N GLN A 252 -9.78 -36.60 38.60
CA GLN A 252 -9.67 -37.49 37.45
C GLN A 252 -10.38 -36.90 36.21
N ASN A 253 -9.61 -36.56 35.19
CA ASN A 253 -10.05 -36.64 33.80
C ASN A 253 -8.82 -36.86 32.91
N ASP A 254 -8.83 -38.03 32.29
CA ASP A 254 -7.99 -38.54 31.21
C ASP A 254 -6.47 -38.35 31.40
N GLU A 255 -5.83 -39.46 31.75
CA GLU A 255 -4.41 -39.74 31.56
C GLU A 255 -4.11 -39.61 30.05
N VAL A 256 -3.90 -38.39 29.58
CA VAL A 256 -3.39 -38.12 28.24
C VAL A 256 -1.88 -38.24 28.37
N ASP A 257 -1.33 -39.36 27.92
CA ASP A 257 0.11 -39.61 27.89
C ASP A 257 0.84 -38.36 27.39
N ALA A 258 1.70 -37.79 28.23
CA ALA A 258 2.41 -36.56 27.91
C ALA A 258 3.22 -36.72 26.60
N ASP A 259 3.68 -37.94 26.32
CA ASP A 259 4.43 -38.33 25.11
C ASP A 259 3.62 -38.15 23.82
N ASP A 260 2.32 -38.43 23.84
CA ASP A 260 1.43 -38.19 22.70
C ASP A 260 1.33 -36.70 22.38
N THR A 261 1.29 -35.85 23.41
CA THR A 261 1.17 -34.41 23.22
C THR A 261 2.42 -33.80 22.58
N GLU A 262 3.60 -34.32 22.92
CA GLU A 262 4.88 -33.93 22.33
C GLU A 262 4.98 -34.40 20.86
N SER A 263 4.61 -35.66 20.60
CA SER A 263 4.59 -36.24 19.26
C SER A 263 3.66 -35.49 18.31
N ILE A 264 2.46 -35.10 18.79
CA ILE A 264 1.52 -34.28 18.04
C ILE A 264 2.11 -32.89 17.77
N ALA A 265 2.73 -32.25 18.77
CA ALA A 265 3.30 -30.91 18.61
C ALA A 265 4.45 -30.90 17.57
N ILE A 266 5.34 -31.89 17.61
CA ILE A 266 6.44 -32.05 16.65
C ILE A 266 5.89 -32.27 15.24
N SER A 267 4.89 -33.14 15.09
CA SER A 267 4.23 -33.40 13.81
C SER A 267 3.60 -32.12 13.22
N VAL A 268 2.87 -31.34 14.03
CA VAL A 268 2.26 -30.06 13.60
C VAL A 268 3.30 -29.01 13.21
N MET A 269 4.41 -28.92 13.96
CA MET A 269 5.50 -27.98 13.67
C MET A 269 6.28 -28.34 12.40
N SER A 270 6.37 -29.64 12.07
CA SER A 270 7.01 -30.10 10.85
C SER A 270 6.15 -29.84 9.59
N GLU A 271 4.82 -29.85 9.72
CA GLU A 271 3.90 -29.74 8.57
C GLU A 271 3.64 -28.30 8.14
N SER A 272 3.73 -27.32 9.05
CA SER A 272 3.39 -25.93 8.71
C SER A 272 4.21 -24.89 9.48
N THR A 273 4.63 -23.84 8.78
CA THR A 273 5.20 -22.65 9.41
C THR A 273 4.12 -21.87 10.13
N VAL A 274 4.36 -21.49 11.39
CA VAL A 274 3.43 -20.79 12.29
C VAL A 274 2.80 -19.53 11.67
N SER A 275 3.47 -18.89 10.71
CA SER A 275 2.96 -17.72 9.96
C SER A 275 1.81 -18.02 9.00
N SER A 276 1.58 -19.29 8.65
CA SER A 276 0.52 -19.72 7.72
C SER A 276 -0.83 -19.97 8.40
N ILE A 277 -0.87 -19.98 9.74
CA ILE A 277 -2.06 -20.35 10.51
C ILE A 277 -2.79 -19.09 10.98
N HIS A 278 -3.95 -18.80 10.40
CA HIS A 278 -4.70 -17.56 10.66
C HIS A 278 -5.97 -17.75 11.51
N SER A 279 -6.24 -18.96 12.01
CA SER A 279 -7.45 -19.22 12.80
C SER A 279 -7.30 -20.41 13.76
N LYS A 280 -8.01 -20.36 14.90
CA LYS A 280 -8.11 -21.46 15.86
C LYS A 280 -8.70 -22.74 15.24
N LYS A 281 -9.60 -22.58 14.26
CA LYS A 281 -10.19 -23.70 13.50
C LYS A 281 -9.13 -24.43 12.66
N SER A 282 -8.18 -23.69 12.08
CA SER A 282 -7.05 -24.25 11.33
C SER A 282 -6.08 -25.00 12.26
N ILE A 283 -5.84 -24.49 13.48
CA ILE A 283 -5.03 -25.20 14.48
C ILE A 283 -5.69 -26.52 14.85
N LYS A 284 -6.99 -26.50 15.18
CA LYS A 284 -7.73 -27.72 15.56
C LYS A 284 -7.71 -28.77 14.43
N ALA A 285 -7.85 -28.34 13.18
CA ALA A 285 -7.78 -29.24 12.03
C ALA A 285 -6.38 -29.89 11.86
N LEU A 286 -5.31 -29.12 12.04
CA LEU A 286 -3.94 -29.65 12.00
C LEU A 286 -3.67 -30.64 13.14
N VAL A 287 -4.12 -30.32 14.36
CA VAL A 287 -3.98 -31.21 15.51
C VAL A 287 -4.77 -32.51 15.31
N SER A 288 -6.01 -32.45 14.82
CA SER A 288 -6.79 -33.66 14.51
C SER A 288 -6.13 -34.52 13.43
N LYS A 289 -5.59 -33.89 12.38
CA LYS A 289 -4.89 -34.59 11.31
C LYS A 289 -3.56 -35.22 11.77
N ALA A 290 -2.83 -34.54 12.65
CA ALA A 290 -1.61 -35.06 13.26
C ALA A 290 -1.92 -36.26 14.18
N LYS A 291 -3.00 -36.18 14.97
CA LYS A 291 -3.50 -37.31 15.77
C LYS A 291 -3.86 -38.52 14.93
N GLU A 292 -4.59 -38.33 13.82
CA GLU A 292 -4.95 -39.40 12.90
C GLU A 292 -3.73 -40.09 12.30
N ARG A 293 -2.67 -39.33 11.96
CA ARG A 293 -1.42 -39.88 11.45
C ARG A 293 -0.64 -40.72 12.46
N ILE A 294 -0.56 -40.28 13.72
CA ILE A 294 0.14 -41.02 14.77
C ILE A 294 -0.58 -42.35 15.04
N LEU A 295 -1.90 -42.37 14.89
CA LEU A 295 -2.72 -43.58 15.00
C LEU A 295 -2.56 -44.54 13.80
N GLU A 296 -2.26 -44.02 12.61
CA GLU A 296 -2.06 -44.81 11.38
C GLU A 296 -0.65 -45.40 11.22
N THR A 297 0.36 -44.88 11.93
CA THR A 297 1.70 -45.47 11.92
C THR A 297 1.70 -46.77 12.73
N PRO A 298 1.99 -47.95 12.12
CA PRO A 298 1.97 -49.20 12.86
C PRO A 298 3.05 -49.17 13.94
N THR A 299 2.61 -49.32 15.19
CA THR A 299 3.44 -49.59 16.36
C THR A 299 4.34 -50.77 16.03
N ILE A 300 5.65 -50.53 15.98
CA ILE A 300 6.63 -51.63 15.94
C ILE A 300 6.57 -52.23 17.34
N GLU A 301 5.81 -53.31 17.47
CA GLU A 301 5.82 -54.15 18.66
C GLU A 301 7.26 -54.63 18.88
N GLU A 302 7.91 -54.11 19.92
CA GLU A 302 9.13 -54.68 20.47
C GLU A 302 8.73 -55.95 21.23
N GLU A 303 8.83 -57.10 20.56
CA GLU A 303 8.91 -58.40 21.21
C GLU A 303 10.39 -58.78 21.43
N ASP A 304 10.64 -59.23 22.66
CA ASP A 304 11.91 -59.69 23.22
C ASP A 304 12.63 -60.76 22.38
N GLU A 305 13.97 -60.74 22.40
CA GLU A 305 14.86 -61.85 22.82
C GLU A 305 16.30 -61.70 22.28
N GLU A 306 17.24 -61.68 23.22
CA GLU A 306 18.61 -62.19 23.19
C GLU A 306 19.27 -62.50 21.83
N ARG A 307 20.35 -61.78 21.46
CA ARG A 307 21.63 -62.36 20.94
C ARG A 307 22.68 -61.27 20.61
N GLU A 308 23.79 -61.35 21.33
CA GLU A 308 25.20 -61.21 20.90
C GLU A 308 25.53 -60.52 19.56
N GLU A 309 26.45 -59.56 19.66
CA GLU A 309 27.56 -59.22 18.75
C GLU A 309 27.32 -58.80 17.28
N GLU A 310 27.95 -57.68 16.95
CA GLU A 310 28.36 -57.22 15.60
C GLU A 310 27.28 -56.92 14.56
N LYS A 311 26.98 -55.61 14.41
CA LYS A 311 27.16 -54.86 13.15
C LYS A 311 26.84 -53.38 13.38
N GLU A 312 27.88 -52.54 13.33
CA GLU A 312 27.76 -51.12 13.00
C GLU A 312 27.03 -51.01 11.65
N LYS A 313 25.71 -50.80 11.66
CA LYS A 313 24.98 -50.34 10.48
C LYS A 313 25.31 -48.86 10.31
N ALA A 314 26.34 -48.62 9.51
CA ALA A 314 26.65 -47.32 8.95
C ALA A 314 25.37 -46.65 8.44
N VAL A 315 25.02 -45.52 9.06
CA VAL A 315 23.99 -44.61 8.55
C VAL A 315 24.38 -44.27 7.10
N PRO A 316 23.53 -44.55 6.10
CA PRO A 316 23.86 -44.23 4.72
C PRO A 316 24.08 -42.71 4.60
N PRO A 317 25.17 -42.24 3.97
CA PRO A 317 25.42 -40.81 3.83
C PRO A 317 24.24 -40.16 3.08
N PRO A 318 23.86 -38.93 3.48
CA PRO A 318 22.70 -38.27 2.92
C PRO A 318 22.82 -38.15 1.39
N VAL A 319 21.81 -38.64 0.68
CA VAL A 319 21.72 -38.55 -0.78
C VAL A 319 21.53 -37.09 -1.16
N LEU A 320 22.60 -36.45 -1.63
CA LEU A 320 22.57 -35.11 -2.20
C LEU A 320 21.89 -35.16 -3.57
N SER A 321 20.56 -34.99 -3.59
CA SER A 321 19.80 -34.68 -4.79
C SER A 321 20.18 -33.28 -5.28
N THR A 322 21.17 -33.21 -6.15
CA THR A 322 21.41 -32.00 -6.94
C THR A 322 20.33 -31.91 -8.01
N VAL A 323 19.29 -31.11 -7.76
CA VAL A 323 18.35 -30.72 -8.82
C VAL A 323 19.16 -29.88 -9.79
N THR A 324 19.41 -30.42 -10.99
CA THR A 324 20.03 -29.65 -12.06
C THR A 324 19.09 -28.52 -12.41
N ASP A 325 19.57 -27.27 -12.26
CA ASP A 325 18.85 -26.10 -12.72
C ASP A 325 18.80 -26.14 -14.25
N ASP A 326 17.78 -26.79 -14.80
CA ASP A 326 17.48 -26.77 -16.23
C ASP A 326 17.09 -25.34 -16.64
N ASN A 327 18.11 -24.50 -16.88
CA ASN A 327 18.05 -23.19 -17.54
C ASN A 327 16.87 -22.29 -17.12
N GLY A 328 16.48 -22.31 -15.84
CA GLY A 328 15.38 -21.48 -15.34
C GLY A 328 14.00 -21.83 -15.90
N ALA A 329 13.78 -23.05 -16.42
CA ALA A 329 12.48 -23.52 -16.90
C ALA A 329 11.36 -23.36 -15.83
N ARG A 330 11.70 -23.61 -14.55
CA ARG A 330 10.81 -23.37 -13.40
C ARG A 330 10.38 -21.91 -13.24
N MET A 331 11.17 -20.94 -13.70
CA MET A 331 10.86 -19.52 -13.63
C MET A 331 10.04 -19.03 -14.85
N ALA A 332 10.17 -19.71 -15.99
CA ALA A 332 9.34 -19.44 -17.16
C ALA A 332 7.88 -19.85 -16.92
N GLU A 333 7.65 -20.99 -16.28
CA GLU A 333 6.30 -21.50 -16.03
C GLU A 333 5.49 -20.61 -15.07
N LYS A 334 6.14 -19.98 -14.09
CA LYS A 334 5.53 -19.02 -13.16
C LYS A 334 5.11 -17.70 -13.82
N ARG A 335 5.67 -17.38 -15.00
CA ARG A 335 5.31 -16.20 -15.81
C ARG A 335 4.37 -16.53 -16.97
N SER A 336 3.94 -17.78 -17.09
CA SER A 336 2.99 -18.17 -18.12
C SER A 336 1.66 -17.42 -17.95
N ILE A 337 1.19 -16.81 -19.04
CA ILE A 337 -0.03 -15.98 -19.06
C ILE A 337 -1.27 -16.76 -18.57
N ASN A 338 -1.25 -18.09 -18.73
CA ASN A 338 -2.35 -18.98 -18.31
C ASN A 338 -2.41 -19.24 -16.79
N LYS A 339 -1.34 -18.92 -16.04
CA LYS A 339 -1.33 -19.03 -14.56
C LYS A 339 -1.55 -17.69 -13.86
N LEU A 340 -1.89 -16.63 -14.61
CA LEU A 340 -2.19 -15.32 -14.03
C LEU A 340 -3.58 -15.32 -13.39
N ALA A 341 -3.65 -14.85 -12.13
CA ALA A 341 -4.85 -14.92 -11.30
C ALA A 341 -6.09 -14.22 -11.88
N PHE A 342 -5.91 -13.28 -12.82
CA PHE A 342 -7.01 -12.56 -13.46
C PHE A 342 -7.61 -13.31 -14.66
N LYS A 343 -6.89 -14.27 -15.25
CA LYS A 343 -7.36 -14.98 -16.45
C LYS A 343 -8.34 -16.11 -16.10
N ASN A 344 -8.21 -16.67 -14.89
CA ASN A 344 -9.07 -17.75 -14.38
C ASN A 344 -10.15 -17.25 -13.39
N ARG A 345 -10.30 -15.93 -13.25
CA ARG A 345 -11.41 -15.33 -12.50
C ARG A 345 -12.51 -14.96 -13.46
N ASN A 346 -13.70 -15.50 -13.22
CA ASN A 346 -14.91 -15.18 -13.97
C ASN A 346 -15.23 -13.69 -13.72
N PRO A 347 -15.25 -12.82 -14.75
CA PRO A 347 -15.44 -11.38 -14.56
C PRO A 347 -16.90 -10.99 -14.23
N ALA A 348 -17.80 -11.96 -14.11
CA ALA A 348 -19.25 -11.76 -13.97
C ALA A 348 -19.86 -12.39 -12.70
N LEU A 349 -19.13 -12.39 -11.58
CA LEU A 349 -19.68 -12.68 -10.25
C LEU A 349 -19.35 -11.55 -9.27
#